data_AF-A0A4S4MKY1-F1
#
_entry.id   AF-A0A4S4MKY1-F1
#
_cell.length_a   1.000
_cell.length_b   1.000
_cell.length_c   1.000
_cell.angle_alpha   90.00
_cell.angle_beta   90.00
_cell.angle_gamma   90.00
#
_symmetry.space_group_name_H-M   'P 1'
#
loop_
_entity.id
_entity.type
_entity.pdbx_description
1 polymer ?
#
loop_
_entity_poly.entity_id
_entity_poly.type
_entity_poly.pdbx_seq_one_letter_code
_entity_poly.pdbx_strand_id
1 'polypeptide(L)'
;MSESEDDVLSVLKSTNSILTMQSGFPIFPFLALTSLILTVLGSPVAITANLGTFVNLRVEGATDTIFEGLIFTRGHNVTTVSGGNHHCDGTNNDENPRPGPTCTSALDSASYLAKFTFDGTFDPQFDDFFITSIGDSTQNVTQFWGILLNFQFTPVGGCQQEVQLGDQVLWAFDAFSKAHVLKLAGLATALVGHAAQFSVTDGSTEETIEGASVVASGGAGTQISDTDGVVSFTFSTAGIHDLKASRDDSIRSNIVSILVI
;
A
#
# COMPACT_ATOMS: atom_id res chain seq x y z
N MET A 1 -33.36 55.66 3.56
CA MET A 1 -34.72 55.35 3.07
C MET A 1 -34.66 53.92 2.57
N SER A 2 -35.01 52.87 3.31
CA SER A 2 -35.69 52.70 4.60
C SER A 2 -35.38 51.28 5.11
N GLU A 3 -35.31 51.14 6.43
CA GLU A 3 -35.18 49.90 7.21
C GLU A 3 -36.44 49.00 7.15
N SER A 4 -36.27 47.72 7.51
CA SER A 4 -37.13 46.86 8.38
C SER A 4 -36.66 45.40 8.19
N GLU A 5 -36.00 44.66 9.07
CA GLU A 5 -36.21 44.31 10.50
C GLU A 5 -37.55 43.60 10.84
N ASP A 6 -37.39 42.53 11.64
CA ASP A 6 -38.35 41.71 12.40
C ASP A 6 -39.09 40.57 11.63
N ASP A 7 -39.30 39.34 12.11
CA ASP A 7 -39.37 38.80 13.47
C ASP A 7 -39.44 37.24 13.41
N VAL A 8 -38.52 36.48 14.01
CA VAL A 8 -38.79 35.06 14.41
C VAL A 8 -37.92 34.68 15.61
N LEU A 9 -38.23 35.19 16.80
CA LEU A 9 -37.79 34.56 18.05
C LEU A 9 -38.68 34.94 19.24
N SER A 10 -39.80 34.25 19.44
CA SER A 10 -40.45 34.21 20.75
C SER A 10 -41.43 33.04 20.89
N VAL A 11 -41.05 32.00 21.65
CA VAL A 11 -41.97 31.21 22.49
C VAL A 11 -41.20 30.74 23.74
N LEU A 12 -41.00 31.67 24.67
CA LEU A 12 -40.73 31.38 26.08
C LEU A 12 -41.72 32.22 26.89
N LYS A 13 -42.56 31.57 27.70
CA LYS A 13 -43.11 32.08 28.97
C LYS A 13 -44.15 31.10 29.53
N SER A 14 -43.95 30.64 30.76
CA SER A 14 -44.90 30.91 31.85
C SER A 14 -44.42 30.29 33.16
N THR A 15 -43.85 31.15 34.00
CA THR A 15 -43.73 31.05 35.46
C THR A 15 -45.10 31.06 36.15
N ASN A 16 -45.20 30.45 37.35
CA ASN A 16 -46.02 30.98 38.45
C ASN A 16 -45.50 30.50 39.82
N SER A 17 -45.33 31.46 40.72
CA SER A 17 -45.05 31.31 42.16
C SER A 17 -46.35 31.47 42.97
N ILE A 18 -46.42 30.94 44.21
CA ILE A 18 -46.84 31.62 45.47
C ILE A 18 -47.11 30.62 46.65
N LEU A 19 -46.64 31.05 47.85
CA LEU A 19 -46.79 30.68 49.29
C LEU A 19 -47.90 29.67 49.75
N THR A 20 -47.83 28.94 50.89
CA THR A 20 -47.63 29.36 52.30
C THR A 20 -47.49 28.14 53.28
N MET A 21 -46.89 28.38 54.47
CA MET A 21 -46.70 27.55 55.70
C MET A 21 -47.82 26.59 56.18
N GLN A 22 -47.48 25.43 56.81
CA GLN A 22 -47.52 25.18 58.28
C GLN A 22 -47.27 23.69 58.69
N SER A 23 -46.36 23.51 59.67
CA SER A 23 -46.21 22.50 60.76
C SER A 23 -46.84 21.08 60.71
N GLY A 24 -46.02 20.07 61.07
CA GLY A 24 -46.46 18.85 61.78
C GLY A 24 -45.66 17.56 61.52
N PHE A 25 -44.77 17.18 62.45
CA PHE A 25 -44.12 15.84 62.61
C PHE A 25 -45.16 14.73 62.97
N PRO A 26 -44.85 13.39 63.06
CA PRO A 26 -43.63 12.61 62.73
C PRO A 26 -43.89 11.20 62.08
N ILE A 27 -42.82 10.40 61.96
CA ILE A 27 -42.73 8.90 61.95
C ILE A 27 -42.98 8.14 60.64
N PHE A 28 -41.94 7.54 60.05
CA PHE A 28 -41.69 6.08 59.91
C PHE A 28 -40.47 5.84 58.99
N PRO A 29 -39.62 4.83 59.26
CA PRO A 29 -38.35 4.64 58.58
C PRO A 29 -38.56 3.89 57.27
N PHE A 30 -38.27 4.52 56.13
CA PHE A 30 -38.17 3.80 54.87
C PHE A 30 -36.72 3.33 54.68
N LEU A 31 -36.56 2.00 54.63
CA LEU A 31 -35.34 1.31 54.24
C LEU A 31 -34.80 1.91 52.94
N ALA A 32 -33.65 2.58 53.01
CA ALA A 32 -32.85 2.89 51.84
C ALA A 32 -32.06 1.63 51.46
N LEU A 33 -32.63 0.83 50.55
CA LEU A 33 -31.93 -0.28 49.91
C LEU A 33 -31.01 0.31 48.83
N THR A 34 -29.77 0.67 49.21
CA THR A 34 -28.73 1.09 48.28
C THR A 34 -28.27 -0.12 47.47
N SER A 35 -28.89 -0.32 46.31
CA SER A 35 -28.43 -1.30 45.32
C SER A 35 -27.16 -0.76 44.66
N LEU A 36 -26.00 -1.24 45.15
CA LEU A 36 -24.71 -1.01 44.51
C LEU A 36 -24.67 -1.85 43.22
N ILE A 37 -25.09 -1.25 42.10
CA ILE A 37 -24.91 -1.85 40.78
C ILE A 37 -23.41 -1.78 40.48
N LEU A 38 -22.71 -2.89 40.70
CA LEU A 38 -21.34 -3.08 40.26
C LEU A 38 -21.37 -3.28 38.74
N THR A 39 -21.25 -2.19 37.99
CA THR A 39 -20.97 -2.25 36.55
C THR A 39 -19.57 -2.82 36.36
N VAL A 40 -19.51 -4.12 36.06
CA VAL A 40 -18.30 -4.74 35.53
C VAL A 40 -18.09 -4.12 34.15
N LEU A 41 -17.25 -3.07 34.09
CA LEU A 41 -16.68 -2.59 32.84
C LEU A 41 -15.77 -3.71 32.30
N GLY A 42 -16.34 -4.62 31.53
CA GLY A 42 -15.55 -5.50 30.68
C GLY A 42 -14.84 -4.61 29.67
N SER A 43 -13.58 -4.28 29.92
CA SER A 43 -12.74 -3.65 28.90
C SER A 43 -12.77 -4.57 27.68
N PRO A 44 -13.20 -4.09 26.49
CA PRO A 44 -13.00 -4.88 25.29
C PRO A 44 -11.50 -5.10 25.18
N VAL A 45 -11.06 -6.37 25.27
CA VAL A 45 -9.72 -6.75 24.86
C VAL A 45 -9.70 -6.48 23.36
N ALA A 46 -9.24 -5.29 22.97
CA ALA A 46 -8.93 -4.99 21.60
C ALA A 46 -7.82 -5.96 21.21
N ILE A 47 -8.18 -7.01 20.48
CA ILE A 47 -7.19 -7.85 19.83
C ILE A 47 -6.45 -6.92 18.88
N THR A 48 -5.19 -6.60 19.21
CA THR A 48 -4.26 -5.95 18.29
C THR A 48 -4.01 -6.93 17.15
N ALA A 49 -4.88 -6.89 16.16
CA ALA A 49 -4.91 -7.87 15.10
C ALA A 49 -3.88 -7.48 14.04
N ASN A 50 -2.66 -8.00 14.18
CA ASN A 50 -1.65 -8.01 13.11
C ASN A 50 -2.06 -9.03 12.04
N LEU A 51 -3.07 -8.67 11.24
CA LEU A 51 -3.62 -9.53 10.19
C LEU A 51 -2.72 -9.47 8.96
N GLY A 52 -2.52 -10.61 8.29
CA GLY A 52 -1.78 -10.63 7.04
C GLY A 52 -2.67 -10.32 5.84
N THR A 53 -2.07 -9.92 4.72
CA THR A 53 -2.74 -9.59 3.46
C THR A 53 -1.94 -10.10 2.26
N PHE A 54 -2.56 -10.13 1.09
CA PHE A 54 -1.87 -10.40 -0.18
C PHE A 54 -1.58 -9.09 -0.93
N VAL A 55 -0.35 -8.95 -1.42
CA VAL A 55 0.09 -7.82 -2.26
C VAL A 55 0.77 -8.31 -3.52
N ASN A 56 0.78 -7.48 -4.56
CA ASN A 56 1.60 -7.68 -5.74
C ASN A 56 2.96 -7.03 -5.47
N LEU A 57 3.99 -7.83 -5.24
CA LEU A 57 5.35 -7.32 -5.04
C LEU A 57 6.16 -7.46 -6.32
N ARG A 58 6.86 -6.38 -6.68
CA ARG A 58 7.85 -6.33 -7.75
C ARG A 58 9.18 -5.80 -7.22
N VAL A 59 10.27 -6.45 -7.60
CA VAL A 59 11.65 -6.07 -7.26
C VAL A 59 12.42 -5.93 -8.56
N GLU A 60 12.73 -4.68 -8.91
CA GLU A 60 13.46 -4.33 -10.12
C GLU A 60 14.92 -4.06 -9.79
N GLY A 61 15.80 -5.01 -10.12
CA GLY A 61 17.25 -4.87 -9.96
C GLY A 61 17.89 -4.07 -11.09
N ALA A 62 19.22 -3.92 -11.02
CA ALA A 62 20.00 -3.13 -11.96
C ALA A 62 19.90 -3.60 -13.41
N THR A 63 19.90 -4.92 -13.63
CA THR A 63 19.87 -5.52 -14.98
C THR A 63 18.61 -6.33 -15.24
N ASP A 64 18.01 -6.93 -14.21
CA ASP A 64 16.90 -7.90 -14.33
C ASP A 64 15.85 -7.71 -13.22
N THR A 65 14.63 -8.20 -13.47
CA THR A 65 13.59 -8.27 -12.43
C THR A 65 13.92 -9.44 -11.50
N ILE A 66 14.25 -9.12 -10.25
CA ILE A 66 14.68 -10.10 -9.25
C ILE A 66 13.49 -10.94 -8.79
N PHE A 67 12.34 -10.29 -8.64
CA PHE A 67 11.11 -10.92 -8.22
C PHE A 67 9.91 -10.16 -8.76
N GLU A 68 8.87 -10.88 -9.18
CA GLU A 68 7.55 -10.30 -9.43
C GLU A 68 6.48 -11.36 -9.16
N GLY A 69 5.51 -11.03 -8.30
CA GLY A 69 4.42 -11.94 -8.00
C GLY A 69 3.61 -11.58 -6.77
N LEU A 70 2.57 -12.40 -6.54
CA LEU A 70 1.69 -12.28 -5.39
C LEU A 70 2.38 -12.83 -4.13
N ILE A 71 2.39 -12.04 -3.06
CA ILE A 71 2.98 -12.39 -1.77
C ILE A 71 1.97 -12.21 -0.66
N PHE A 72 1.85 -13.22 0.21
CA PHE A 72 1.20 -13.07 1.50
C PHE A 72 2.21 -12.50 2.49
N THR A 73 1.85 -11.42 3.17
CA THR A 73 2.70 -10.79 4.19
C THR A 73 1.89 -10.40 5.43
N ARG A 74 2.59 -10.21 6.54
CA ARG A 74 2.09 -9.72 7.84
C ARG A 74 3.16 -8.81 8.45
N GLY A 75 2.83 -7.95 9.41
CA GLY A 75 3.86 -7.28 10.21
C GLY A 75 4.67 -8.30 11.02
N HIS A 76 5.99 -8.18 11.06
CA HIS A 76 6.86 -9.05 11.86
C HIS A 76 8.22 -8.37 12.04
N ASN A 77 9.11 -9.00 12.82
CA ASN A 77 10.49 -8.55 12.85
C ASN A 77 11.21 -8.97 11.57
N VAL A 78 11.90 -8.02 10.95
CA VAL A 78 12.77 -8.26 9.80
C VAL A 78 14.21 -8.39 10.28
N THR A 79 14.95 -9.34 9.72
CA THR A 79 16.37 -9.54 10.03
C THR A 79 17.22 -9.35 8.79
N THR A 80 18.16 -8.41 8.85
CA THR A 80 19.21 -8.25 7.84
C THR A 80 20.59 -8.58 8.45
N VAL A 81 21.57 -8.89 7.61
CA VAL A 81 22.93 -9.22 8.07
C VAL A 81 23.58 -7.99 8.70
N SER A 82 23.47 -6.84 8.04
CA SER A 82 24.11 -5.60 8.46
C SER A 82 23.30 -4.81 9.49
N GLY A 83 21.98 -5.00 9.54
CA GLY A 83 21.06 -4.22 10.38
C GLY A 83 20.54 -4.96 11.61
N GLY A 84 20.72 -6.28 11.71
CA GLY A 84 20.20 -7.05 12.84
C GLY A 84 18.70 -7.33 12.74
N ASN A 85 18.07 -7.67 13.87
CA ASN A 85 16.66 -8.09 13.93
C ASN A 85 15.80 -7.04 14.63
N HIS A 86 14.90 -6.39 13.88
CA HIS A 86 14.09 -5.27 14.36
C HIS A 86 12.63 -5.43 13.96
N HIS A 87 11.72 -4.87 14.76
CA HIS A 87 10.31 -4.83 14.38
C HIS A 87 10.13 -4.06 13.08
N CYS A 88 9.22 -4.54 12.24
CA CYS A 88 8.92 -3.99 10.93
C CYS A 88 7.45 -4.29 10.62
N ASP A 89 6.60 -3.86 11.53
CA ASP A 89 5.19 -4.19 11.57
C ASP A 89 4.30 -2.95 11.48
N GLY A 90 4.82 -1.83 10.98
CA GLY A 90 4.03 -0.62 10.71
C GLY A 90 3.96 0.33 11.89
N THR A 91 4.19 -0.13 13.13
CA THR A 91 4.22 0.77 14.31
C THR A 91 5.54 1.50 14.48
N ASN A 92 6.50 1.25 13.58
CA ASN A 92 7.79 1.90 13.55
C ASN A 92 7.62 3.42 13.61
N ASN A 93 8.35 4.06 14.52
CA ASN A 93 8.29 5.50 14.80
C ASN A 93 6.86 6.03 15.06
N ASP A 94 6.00 5.20 15.67
CA ASP A 94 4.58 5.48 15.94
C ASP A 94 3.75 5.84 14.69
N GLU A 95 4.18 5.45 13.47
CA GLU A 95 3.51 5.79 12.21
C GLU A 95 2.06 5.28 12.19
N ASN A 96 1.88 4.00 12.55
CA ASN A 96 0.57 3.37 12.60
C ASN A 96 0.20 3.00 14.05
N PRO A 97 -1.08 3.15 14.44
CA PRO A 97 -1.51 2.91 15.82
C PRO A 97 -1.54 1.42 16.20
N ARG A 98 -1.39 0.52 15.23
CA ARG A 98 -1.46 -0.94 15.41
C ARG A 98 -0.53 -1.62 14.40
N PRO A 99 0.01 -2.80 14.73
CA PRO A 99 0.78 -3.59 13.79
C PRO A 99 -0.02 -4.07 12.58
N GLY A 100 0.62 -4.00 11.41
CA GLY A 100 0.11 -4.44 10.11
C GLY A 100 1.25 -4.85 9.15
N PRO A 101 0.89 -5.44 7.99
CA PRO A 101 1.86 -5.77 6.94
C PRO A 101 2.44 -4.50 6.31
N THR A 102 3.73 -4.53 5.97
CA THR A 102 4.47 -3.36 5.46
C THR A 102 5.17 -3.66 4.14
N CYS A 103 5.67 -2.63 3.45
CA CYS A 103 6.48 -2.81 2.23
C CYS A 103 7.74 -3.64 2.49
N THR A 104 8.43 -3.43 3.61
CA THR A 104 9.64 -4.18 3.97
C THR A 104 9.30 -5.59 4.47
N SER A 105 8.19 -5.78 5.20
CA SER A 105 7.76 -7.13 5.60
C SER A 105 7.31 -7.97 4.38
N ALA A 106 6.75 -7.32 3.35
CA ALA A 106 6.49 -7.94 2.06
C ALA A 106 7.79 -8.35 1.33
N LEU A 107 8.82 -7.49 1.33
CA LEU A 107 10.14 -7.82 0.79
C LEU A 107 10.76 -9.03 1.51
N ASP A 108 10.73 -9.04 2.84
CA ASP A 108 11.26 -10.16 3.64
C ASP A 108 10.53 -11.47 3.33
N SER A 109 9.19 -11.44 3.31
CA SER A 109 8.34 -12.59 2.96
C SER A 109 8.66 -13.13 1.56
N ALA A 110 8.88 -12.25 0.59
CA ALA A 110 9.24 -12.62 -0.77
C ALA A 110 10.66 -13.18 -0.87
N SER A 111 11.61 -12.59 -0.15
CA SER A 111 12.99 -13.08 -0.09
C SER A 111 13.03 -14.51 0.45
N TYR A 112 12.24 -14.80 1.48
CA TYR A 112 12.11 -16.12 2.05
C TYR A 112 11.46 -17.11 1.08
N LEU A 113 10.40 -16.70 0.37
CA LEU A 113 9.69 -17.57 -0.57
C LEU A 113 10.52 -17.87 -1.82
N ALA A 114 11.05 -16.82 -2.46
CA ALA A 114 11.75 -16.87 -3.74
C ALA A 114 13.26 -17.10 -3.62
N LYS A 115 13.79 -17.15 -2.39
CA LYS A 115 15.20 -17.47 -2.09
C LYS A 115 16.22 -16.47 -2.65
N PHE A 116 15.83 -15.21 -2.81
CA PHE A 116 16.79 -14.11 -2.98
C PHE A 116 17.18 -13.53 -1.62
N THR A 117 18.34 -12.87 -1.55
CA THR A 117 18.82 -12.19 -0.36
C THR A 117 18.59 -10.69 -0.45
N PHE A 118 18.48 -10.01 0.67
CA PHE A 118 18.57 -8.56 0.75
C PHE A 118 19.32 -8.17 2.02
N ASP A 119 19.92 -6.98 2.02
CA ASP A 119 20.64 -6.46 3.18
C ASP A 119 20.50 -4.94 3.29
N GLY A 120 20.65 -4.45 4.51
CA GLY A 120 20.49 -3.05 4.86
C GLY A 120 20.83 -2.80 6.32
N THR A 121 21.17 -1.56 6.66
CA THR A 121 21.42 -1.16 8.05
C THR A 121 20.13 -0.65 8.68
N PHE A 122 19.91 -0.94 9.95
CA PHE A 122 18.83 -0.34 10.71
C PHE A 122 19.25 1.03 11.26
N ASP A 123 18.40 2.04 11.13
CA ASP A 123 18.61 3.35 11.75
C ASP A 123 17.60 3.56 12.90
N PRO A 124 18.08 3.58 14.16
CA PRO A 124 17.21 3.79 15.32
C PRO A 124 16.50 5.15 15.36
N GLN A 125 16.98 6.17 14.63
CA GLN A 125 16.33 7.48 14.58
C GLN A 125 15.08 7.46 13.71
N PHE A 126 15.13 6.74 12.59
CA PHE A 126 13.97 6.55 11.71
C PHE A 126 13.15 5.33 12.08
N ASP A 127 13.69 4.48 12.95
CA ASP A 127 13.11 3.20 13.33
C ASP A 127 12.86 2.30 12.11
N ASP A 128 13.74 2.35 11.10
CA ASP A 128 13.56 1.68 9.81
C ASP A 128 14.88 1.12 9.25
N PHE A 129 14.78 0.22 8.27
CA PHE A 129 15.91 -0.30 7.53
C PHE A 129 16.20 0.54 6.28
N PHE A 130 17.45 0.97 6.15
CA PHE A 130 18.00 1.44 4.89
C PHE A 130 18.50 0.26 4.07
N ILE A 131 17.66 -0.24 3.17
CA ILE A 131 17.99 -1.35 2.28
C ILE A 131 19.03 -0.89 1.25
N THR A 132 20.15 -1.62 1.19
CA THR A 132 21.31 -1.28 0.36
C THR A 132 21.59 -2.32 -0.71
N SER A 133 21.10 -3.55 -0.56
CA SER A 133 21.20 -4.59 -1.58
C SER A 133 19.97 -5.48 -1.61
N ILE A 134 19.57 -5.89 -2.80
CA ILE A 134 18.55 -6.93 -3.03
C ILE A 134 19.04 -7.76 -4.22
N GLY A 135 19.04 -9.09 -4.07
CA GLY A 135 19.62 -10.01 -5.05
C GLY A 135 21.10 -9.70 -5.30
N ASP A 136 21.45 -9.53 -6.57
CA ASP A 136 22.79 -9.16 -7.05
C ASP A 136 23.01 -7.65 -7.17
N SER A 137 21.97 -6.84 -6.90
CA SER A 137 21.97 -5.40 -7.12
C SER A 137 22.28 -4.68 -5.80
N THR A 138 23.38 -3.93 -5.78
CA THR A 138 23.87 -3.20 -4.59
C THR A 138 23.98 -1.72 -4.90
N GLN A 139 23.46 -0.88 -3.99
CA GLN A 139 23.49 0.57 -4.13
C GLN A 139 24.92 1.11 -4.11
N ASN A 140 25.11 2.32 -4.62
CA ASN A 140 26.36 3.04 -4.52
C ASN A 140 26.12 4.51 -4.16
N VAL A 141 27.13 5.36 -4.30
CA VAL A 141 27.05 6.78 -3.94
C VAL A 141 26.07 7.60 -4.78
N THR A 142 25.59 7.06 -5.91
CA THR A 142 24.72 7.74 -6.88
C THR A 142 23.44 6.99 -7.21
N GLN A 143 23.39 5.68 -6.94
CA GLN A 143 22.27 4.81 -7.27
C GLN A 143 21.73 4.21 -5.99
N PHE A 144 20.45 4.42 -5.69
CA PHE A 144 19.81 4.04 -4.43
C PHE A 144 18.56 3.21 -4.69
N TRP A 145 18.22 2.34 -3.75
CA TRP A 145 16.93 1.66 -3.76
C TRP A 145 15.80 2.62 -3.39
N GLY A 146 14.72 2.60 -4.16
CA GLY A 146 13.48 3.29 -3.86
C GLY A 146 12.34 2.32 -3.58
N ILE A 147 11.38 2.77 -2.77
CA ILE A 147 10.15 2.05 -2.46
C ILE A 147 9.00 2.84 -3.06
N LEU A 148 8.14 2.16 -3.81
CA LEU A 148 6.91 2.73 -4.32
C LEU A 148 5.74 1.83 -3.91
N LEU A 149 4.64 2.47 -3.52
CA LEU A 149 3.36 1.83 -3.27
C LEU A 149 2.35 2.38 -4.28
N ASN A 150 1.74 1.50 -5.07
CA ASN A 150 0.80 1.87 -6.13
C ASN A 150 1.40 2.93 -7.07
N PHE A 151 2.64 2.70 -7.51
CA PHE A 151 3.44 3.57 -8.38
C PHE A 151 3.80 4.95 -7.83
N GLN A 152 3.56 5.22 -6.54
CA GLN A 152 3.98 6.45 -5.88
C GLN A 152 5.10 6.17 -4.88
N PHE A 153 6.13 7.03 -4.83
CA PHE A 153 7.14 6.92 -3.79
C PHE A 153 6.50 7.02 -2.40
N THR A 154 6.94 6.14 -1.50
CA THR A 154 6.42 6.15 -0.13
C THR A 154 6.89 7.41 0.59
N PRO A 155 6.03 8.09 1.37
CA PRO A 155 6.43 9.27 2.13
C PRO A 155 7.24 8.92 3.38
N VAL A 156 7.24 7.64 3.78
CA VAL A 156 7.92 7.09 4.96
C VAL A 156 8.72 5.84 4.57
N GLY A 157 9.52 5.33 5.52
CA GLY A 157 10.32 4.12 5.30
C GLY A 157 9.47 2.86 5.13
N GLY A 158 10.11 1.78 4.69
CA GLY A 158 9.40 0.56 4.30
C GLY A 158 8.86 -0.25 5.48
N CYS A 159 9.39 -0.08 6.69
CA CYS A 159 8.83 -0.66 7.91
C CYS A 159 7.66 0.17 8.48
N GLN A 160 7.57 1.44 8.11
CA GLN A 160 6.45 2.31 8.46
C GLN A 160 5.29 2.20 7.47
N GLN A 161 5.59 2.03 6.17
CA GLN A 161 4.57 2.00 5.13
C GLN A 161 3.77 0.69 5.16
N GLU A 162 2.58 0.74 5.75
CA GLU A 162 1.61 -0.37 5.70
C GLU A 162 1.06 -0.58 4.28
N VAL A 163 0.66 -1.83 4.01
CA VAL A 163 0.09 -2.27 2.74
C VAL A 163 -1.26 -2.96 2.93
N GLN A 164 -2.11 -2.91 1.91
CA GLN A 164 -3.45 -3.47 1.89
C GLN A 164 -3.59 -4.55 0.81
N LEU A 165 -4.72 -5.27 0.85
CA LEU A 165 -5.02 -6.30 -0.13
C LEU A 165 -4.99 -5.75 -1.56
N GLY A 166 -4.15 -6.33 -2.40
CA GLY A 166 -4.05 -6.01 -3.82
C GLY A 166 -3.11 -4.85 -4.16
N ASP A 167 -2.54 -4.18 -3.16
CA ASP A 167 -1.56 -3.11 -3.38
C ASP A 167 -0.37 -3.59 -4.22
N GLN A 168 0.21 -2.65 -4.96
CA GLN A 168 1.39 -2.87 -5.77
C GLN A 168 2.62 -2.29 -5.06
N VAL A 169 3.43 -3.16 -4.49
CA VAL A 169 4.68 -2.80 -3.83
C VAL A 169 5.82 -2.94 -4.84
N LEU A 170 6.62 -1.90 -5.00
CA LEU A 170 7.76 -1.89 -5.90
C LEU A 170 9.02 -1.48 -5.13
N TRP A 171 10.01 -2.37 -5.13
CA TRP A 171 11.39 -2.03 -4.80
C TRP A 171 12.18 -1.86 -6.09
N ALA A 172 12.71 -0.66 -6.33
CA ALA A 172 13.39 -0.34 -7.58
C ALA A 172 14.81 0.14 -7.34
N PHE A 173 15.77 -0.48 -8.02
CA PHE A 173 17.15 -0.04 -8.03
C PHE A 173 17.29 1.25 -8.84
N ASP A 174 18.10 2.18 -8.34
CA ASP A 174 18.36 3.48 -8.97
C ASP A 174 17.08 4.30 -9.22
N ALA A 175 16.08 4.16 -8.35
CA ALA A 175 14.73 4.64 -8.60
C ALA A 175 14.65 6.16 -8.82
N PHE A 176 15.49 6.93 -8.14
CA PHE A 176 15.44 8.40 -8.14
C PHE A 176 16.11 9.03 -9.36
N SER A 177 16.83 8.26 -10.18
CA SER A 177 17.42 8.74 -11.44
C SER A 177 16.57 8.41 -12.67
N LYS A 178 15.55 7.56 -12.50
CA LYS A 178 14.64 7.16 -13.59
C LYS A 178 13.56 8.21 -13.79
N ALA A 179 13.31 8.54 -15.05
CA ALA A 179 12.30 9.51 -15.46
C ALA A 179 10.88 8.95 -15.31
N HIS A 180 10.73 7.64 -15.50
CA HIS A 180 9.44 6.97 -15.52
C HIS A 180 9.41 5.68 -14.72
N VAL A 181 8.24 5.33 -14.20
CA VAL A 181 7.94 4.00 -13.68
C VAL A 181 6.97 3.35 -14.66
N LEU A 182 7.42 2.44 -15.51
CA LEU A 182 6.54 1.89 -16.52
C LEU A 182 5.41 1.06 -15.87
N LYS A 183 4.24 1.15 -16.48
CA LYS A 183 3.05 0.34 -16.21
C LYS A 183 2.56 -0.22 -17.53
N LEU A 184 2.38 -1.53 -17.59
CA LEU A 184 1.87 -2.22 -18.76
C LEU A 184 0.45 -2.70 -18.43
N ALA A 185 -0.47 -2.47 -19.36
CA ALA A 185 -1.85 -2.93 -19.26
C ALA A 185 -2.33 -3.46 -20.61
N GLY A 186 -3.29 -4.38 -20.59
CA GLY A 186 -3.87 -4.94 -21.81
C GLY A 186 -4.89 -6.03 -21.52
N LEU A 187 -5.31 -6.71 -22.58
CA LEU A 187 -6.31 -7.78 -22.51
C LEU A 187 -5.76 -9.01 -21.78
N ALA A 188 -6.61 -9.64 -20.97
CA ALA A 188 -6.30 -10.92 -20.32
C ALA A 188 -6.45 -12.13 -21.26
N THR A 189 -7.14 -11.97 -22.40
CA THR A 189 -7.39 -13.03 -23.37
C THR A 189 -7.33 -12.53 -24.82
N ALA A 190 -6.82 -13.34 -25.75
CA ALA A 190 -6.87 -13.08 -27.18
C ALA A 190 -7.05 -14.38 -28.00
N LEU A 191 -7.42 -14.24 -29.27
CA LEU A 191 -7.46 -15.36 -30.21
C LEU A 191 -6.15 -15.50 -30.95
N VAL A 192 -5.73 -16.74 -31.23
CA VAL A 192 -4.60 -17.01 -32.14
C VAL A 192 -4.81 -16.28 -33.47
N GLY A 193 -3.74 -15.66 -33.97
CA GLY A 193 -3.73 -14.94 -35.25
C GLY A 193 -4.47 -13.60 -35.25
N HIS A 194 -5.02 -13.16 -34.11
CA HIS A 194 -5.65 -11.84 -33.98
C HIS A 194 -4.74 -10.87 -33.22
N ALA A 195 -4.87 -9.59 -33.56
CA ALA A 195 -4.13 -8.53 -32.89
C ALA A 195 -4.65 -8.32 -31.45
N ALA A 196 -3.73 -8.27 -30.49
CA ALA A 196 -3.96 -7.90 -29.10
C ALA A 196 -3.15 -6.64 -28.79
N GLN A 197 -3.83 -5.61 -28.27
CA GLN A 197 -3.21 -4.33 -27.95
C GLN A 197 -2.89 -4.22 -26.46
N PHE A 198 -1.78 -3.55 -26.17
CA PHE A 198 -1.32 -3.24 -24.82
C PHE A 198 -0.87 -1.77 -24.78
N SER A 199 -1.04 -1.14 -23.63
CA SER A 199 -0.64 0.24 -23.39
C SER A 199 0.50 0.30 -22.38
N VAL A 200 1.51 1.11 -22.68
CA VAL A 200 2.60 1.48 -21.79
C VAL A 200 2.36 2.90 -21.30
N THR A 201 2.18 3.05 -20.00
CA THR A 201 2.06 4.36 -19.35
C THR A 201 3.12 4.52 -18.27
N ASP A 202 3.32 5.75 -17.83
CA ASP A 202 3.93 6.02 -16.53
C ASP A 202 2.91 5.67 -15.45
N GLY A 203 3.24 4.77 -14.54
CA GLY A 203 2.33 4.34 -13.49
C GLY A 203 2.01 5.44 -12.48
N SER A 204 2.86 6.48 -12.36
CA SER A 204 2.69 7.56 -11.41
C SER A 204 1.81 8.70 -11.95
N THR A 205 1.91 9.01 -13.25
CA THR A 205 1.18 10.10 -13.90
C THR A 205 0.07 9.63 -14.84
N GLU A 206 0.06 8.34 -15.20
CA GLU A 206 -0.79 7.72 -16.23
C GLU A 206 -0.57 8.30 -17.65
N GLU A 207 0.51 9.06 -17.87
CA GLU A 207 0.88 9.56 -19.19
C GLU A 207 1.36 8.40 -20.08
N THR A 208 1.05 8.46 -21.38
CA THR A 208 1.46 7.45 -22.35
C THR A 208 2.96 7.52 -22.63
N ILE A 209 3.61 6.37 -22.74
CA ILE A 209 5.06 6.29 -22.96
C ILE A 209 5.36 5.74 -24.35
N GLU A 210 5.85 6.60 -25.23
CA GLU A 210 6.42 6.22 -26.52
C GLU A 210 7.81 5.57 -26.34
N GLY A 211 8.18 4.69 -27.27
CA GLY A 211 9.55 4.19 -27.40
C GLY A 211 9.93 3.12 -26.37
N ALA A 212 9.00 2.62 -25.56
CA ALA A 212 9.25 1.50 -24.67
C ALA A 212 9.25 0.18 -25.45
N SER A 213 10.26 -0.65 -25.23
CA SER A 213 10.37 -1.98 -25.80
C SER A 213 9.56 -2.97 -24.96
N VAL A 214 8.47 -3.49 -25.54
CA VAL A 214 7.63 -4.53 -24.96
C VAL A 214 8.05 -5.87 -25.55
N VAL A 215 8.38 -6.82 -24.68
CA VAL A 215 8.77 -8.18 -25.06
C VAL A 215 7.70 -9.14 -24.58
N ALA A 216 7.26 -10.04 -25.45
CA ALA A 216 6.33 -11.11 -25.13
C ALA A 216 7.05 -12.46 -25.04
N SER A 217 6.75 -13.26 -24.02
CA SER A 217 7.23 -14.63 -23.89
C SER A 217 6.61 -15.53 -24.98
N GLY A 218 7.21 -16.69 -25.24
CA GLY A 218 6.70 -17.63 -26.24
C GLY A 218 6.93 -17.23 -27.70
N GLY A 219 7.82 -16.26 -27.98
CA GLY A 219 8.33 -16.00 -29.32
C GLY A 219 7.49 -15.06 -30.19
N ALA A 220 6.55 -14.31 -29.61
CA ALA A 220 5.79 -13.28 -30.33
C ALA A 220 6.64 -12.03 -30.68
N GLY A 221 7.89 -11.99 -30.23
CA GLY A 221 8.87 -10.97 -30.58
C GLY A 221 8.85 -9.75 -29.66
N THR A 222 9.38 -8.66 -30.17
CA THR A 222 9.48 -7.35 -29.50
C THR A 222 8.72 -6.32 -30.31
N GLN A 223 7.95 -5.47 -29.62
CA GLN A 223 7.27 -4.31 -30.20
C GLN A 223 7.71 -3.05 -29.47
N ILE A 224 7.73 -1.92 -30.16
CA ILE A 224 8.03 -0.61 -29.57
C ILE A 224 6.73 0.17 -29.47
N SER A 225 6.46 0.76 -28.31
CA SER A 225 5.25 1.57 -28.12
C SER A 225 5.27 2.81 -29.00
N ASP A 226 4.13 3.10 -29.63
CA ASP A 226 3.95 4.28 -30.47
C ASP A 226 3.72 5.56 -29.65
N THR A 227 3.38 6.66 -30.32
CA THR A 227 3.12 7.97 -29.70
C THR A 227 1.96 7.95 -28.71
N ASP A 228 1.02 7.01 -28.86
CA ASP A 228 -0.11 6.81 -27.95
C ASP A 228 0.24 5.79 -26.84
N GLY A 229 1.50 5.35 -26.76
CA GLY A 229 1.98 4.37 -25.82
C GLY A 229 1.48 2.95 -26.13
N VAL A 230 1.02 2.67 -27.35
CA VAL A 230 0.39 1.39 -27.71
C VAL A 230 1.36 0.46 -28.42
N VAL A 231 1.27 -0.83 -28.11
CA VAL A 231 1.88 -1.92 -28.89
C VAL A 231 0.81 -2.92 -29.31
N SER A 232 1.02 -3.55 -30.47
CA SER A 232 0.13 -4.59 -31.01
C SER A 232 0.90 -5.88 -31.26
N PHE A 233 0.45 -6.97 -30.64
CA PHE A 233 0.99 -8.30 -30.85
C PHE A 233 0.00 -9.19 -31.59
N THR A 234 0.51 -10.10 -32.42
CA THR A 234 -0.28 -11.20 -32.98
C THR A 234 0.39 -12.51 -32.60
N PHE A 235 -0.29 -13.30 -31.79
CA PHE A 235 0.24 -14.56 -31.26
C PHE A 235 -0.06 -15.71 -32.22
N SER A 236 0.98 -16.49 -32.57
CA SER A 236 0.85 -17.65 -33.48
C SER A 236 0.56 -18.96 -32.76
N THR A 237 0.61 -18.97 -31.43
CA THR A 237 0.41 -20.15 -30.59
C THR A 237 -0.58 -19.84 -29.48
N ALA A 238 -1.40 -20.81 -29.12
CA ALA A 238 -2.22 -20.75 -27.91
C ALA A 238 -1.33 -20.98 -26.67
N GLY A 239 -1.77 -20.45 -25.53
CA GLY A 239 -1.06 -20.55 -24.25
C GLY A 239 -1.04 -19.25 -23.47
N ILE A 240 -0.37 -19.27 -22.32
CA ILE A 240 -0.12 -18.06 -21.53
C ILE A 240 1.15 -17.41 -22.07
N HIS A 241 1.04 -16.14 -22.42
CA HIS A 241 2.16 -15.29 -22.81
C HIS A 241 2.28 -14.15 -21.80
N ASP A 242 3.50 -13.90 -21.35
CA ASP A 242 3.81 -12.83 -20.42
C ASP A 242 4.48 -11.69 -21.18
N LEU A 243 4.04 -10.47 -20.92
CA LEU A 243 4.57 -9.27 -21.54
C LEU A 243 5.18 -8.36 -20.49
N LYS A 244 6.31 -7.74 -20.84
CA LYS A 244 6.99 -6.76 -19.99
C LYS A 244 7.62 -5.67 -20.83
N ALA A 245 7.52 -4.43 -20.37
CA ALA A 245 8.06 -3.25 -21.03
C ALA A 245 9.35 -2.78 -20.35
N SER A 246 10.27 -2.27 -21.16
CA SER A 246 11.56 -1.73 -20.73
C SER A 246 11.94 -0.50 -21.57
N ARG A 247 12.64 0.44 -20.95
CA ARG A 247 13.21 1.64 -21.57
C ARG A 247 14.36 2.14 -20.69
N ASP A 248 15.45 2.62 -21.28
CA ASP A 248 16.72 2.87 -20.57
C ASP A 248 16.60 3.88 -19.39
N ASP A 249 15.78 4.90 -19.58
CA ASP A 249 15.52 5.97 -18.60
C ASP A 249 14.40 5.63 -17.61
N SER A 250 13.88 4.39 -17.63
CA SER A 250 12.67 4.02 -16.90
C SER A 250 12.89 2.79 -16.01
N ILE A 251 12.08 2.66 -14.95
CA ILE A 251 11.90 1.39 -14.24
C ILE A 251 10.99 0.50 -15.08
N ARG A 252 11.35 -0.77 -15.27
CA ARG A 252 10.57 -1.74 -16.07
C ARG A 252 9.13 -1.90 -15.57
N SER A 253 8.24 -2.30 -16.47
CA SER A 253 6.82 -2.43 -16.15
C SER A 253 6.50 -3.64 -15.30
N ASN A 254 5.25 -3.71 -14.83
CA ASN A 254 4.69 -4.95 -14.33
C ASN A 254 4.57 -5.94 -15.49
N ILE A 255 4.54 -7.22 -15.14
CA ILE A 255 4.19 -8.30 -16.05
C ILE A 255 2.68 -8.22 -16.35
N VAL A 256 2.32 -8.48 -17.61
CA VAL A 256 0.93 -8.70 -18.03
C VAL A 256 0.87 -10.07 -18.68
N SER A 257 0.09 -10.97 -18.09
CA SER A 257 -0.18 -12.29 -18.66
C SER A 257 -1.44 -12.27 -19.52
N ILE A 258 -1.35 -12.75 -20.75
CA ILE A 258 -2.46 -12.94 -21.67
C ILE A 258 -2.63 -14.42 -21.99
N LEU A 259 -3.86 -14.93 -21.89
CA LEU A 259 -4.22 -16.27 -22.35
C LEU A 259 -4.68 -16.21 -23.81
N VAL A 260 -3.91 -16.84 -24.70
CA VAL A 260 -4.23 -16.97 -26.13
C VAL A 260 -4.90 -18.30 -26.38
N ILE A 261 -6.07 -18.28 -27.05
CA ILE A 261 -6.90 -19.47 -27.35
C ILE A 261 -7.22 -19.61 -28.85
#